data_AF-A0A2R7SY76-F1
#
_entry.id   AF-A0A2R7SY76-F1
#
_cell.length_a   1.000
_cell.length_b   1.000
_cell.length_c   1.000
_cell.angle_alpha   90.00
_cell.angle_beta   90.00
_cell.angle_gamma   90.00
#
_symmetry.space_group_name_H-M   'P 1'
#
loop_
_entity.id
_entity.type
_entity.pdbx_description
1 polymer ?
#
loop_
_entity_poly.entity_id
_entity_poly.type
_entity_poly.pdbx_seq_one_letter_code
_entity_poly.pdbx_strand_id
1 'polypeptide(L)'
;MPARLAFAAAPVCSITRRVVEGCGVLLVAAVLGGCGPAASNESGNSSMFFGLFKSKYRTTVRPELGGALKRETAFPAVQQPPAPAYPVVRNVSADAPPPGGTLANERRNRPPAEAFIVEGAAGRPAVALVNIYNDRHSAGFWEIEGTRFGKARAATLDPSQPKWSMWSSEGVVALPAGRLLFHLKYRDPRPRDAVFLYDTATDRVRRLSEVDPDWSRGLPFQYLDSLQVQPDVVLARYSSEKERIGPQNYVNHFEHLLLFSPRHPDGLEIVKLGLDDGHVRRWGMVGNRLWLETADDRADQAGRFIWSLDLTPVF
;
A
#
# COMPACT_ATOMS: atom_id res chain seq x y z
N MET A 1 -28.09 -43.89 -8.34
CA MET A 1 -27.65 -45.30 -8.18
C MET A 1 -28.19 -46.10 -9.35
N PRO A 2 -27.48 -47.06 -9.98
CA PRO A 2 -26.10 -47.57 -9.77
C PRO A 2 -25.14 -47.06 -10.89
N ALA A 3 -23.83 -46.81 -10.72
CA ALA A 3 -22.70 -47.55 -10.13
C ALA A 3 -22.24 -48.77 -10.96
N ARG A 4 -21.18 -48.60 -11.75
CA ARG A 4 -20.28 -49.70 -12.16
C ARG A 4 -18.82 -49.23 -12.13
N LEU A 5 -18.10 -49.83 -11.17
CA LEU A 5 -16.65 -49.89 -11.04
C LEU A 5 -16.08 -50.86 -12.08
N ALA A 6 -14.90 -50.56 -12.60
CA ALA A 6 -14.03 -51.57 -13.20
C ALA A 6 -12.59 -51.32 -12.72
N PHE A 7 -12.12 -52.25 -11.89
CA PHE A 7 -10.71 -52.50 -11.58
C PHE A 7 -10.07 -53.24 -12.75
N ALA A 8 -8.80 -52.95 -13.06
CA ALA A 8 -7.92 -53.90 -13.72
C ALA A 8 -6.47 -53.65 -13.29
N ALA A 9 -5.78 -54.76 -13.05
CA ALA A 9 -4.53 -54.90 -12.33
C ALA A 9 -3.28 -54.58 -13.16
N ALA A 10 -2.20 -54.27 -12.45
CA ALA A 10 -0.83 -54.25 -12.96
C ALA A 10 -0.31 -55.66 -13.27
N PRO A 11 0.80 -55.75 -14.03
CA PRO A 11 1.82 -56.73 -13.71
C PRO A 11 3.19 -56.10 -13.48
N VAL A 12 3.88 -56.80 -12.58
CA VAL A 12 5.26 -56.70 -12.12
C VAL A 12 6.22 -57.06 -13.26
N CYS A 13 7.34 -56.35 -13.36
CA CYS A 13 8.59 -56.96 -13.82
C CYS A 13 9.77 -56.37 -13.05
N SER A 14 10.69 -57.26 -12.67
CA SER A 14 11.67 -57.08 -11.61
C SER A 14 13.10 -57.29 -12.13
N ILE A 15 14.05 -56.75 -11.36
CA ILE A 15 15.47 -57.16 -11.24
C ILE A 15 16.44 -56.66 -12.33
N THR A 16 17.35 -55.77 -11.95
CA THR A 16 18.78 -56.13 -11.77
C THR A 16 19.57 -55.09 -10.96
N ARG A 17 20.34 -55.61 -10.00
CA ARG A 17 21.34 -54.92 -9.16
C ARG A 17 22.52 -54.40 -10.00
N ARG A 18 23.15 -53.30 -9.53
CA ARG A 18 24.59 -53.32 -9.19
C ARG A 18 24.96 -52.15 -8.26
N VAL A 19 25.75 -52.53 -7.26
CA VAL A 19 26.45 -51.74 -6.24
C VAL A 19 27.69 -51.12 -6.87
N VAL A 20 28.00 -49.85 -6.59
CA VAL A 20 29.38 -49.35 -6.41
C VAL A 20 29.35 -48.20 -5.39
N GLU A 21 30.18 -48.36 -4.36
CA GLU A 21 30.53 -47.43 -3.29
C GLU A 21 31.29 -46.20 -3.82
N GLY A 22 31.34 -45.10 -3.06
CA GLY A 22 32.40 -44.11 -3.27
C GLY A 22 32.14 -42.72 -2.73
N CYS A 23 32.64 -42.50 -1.52
CA CYS A 23 33.08 -41.25 -0.91
C CYS A 23 33.08 -39.95 -1.75
N GLY A 24 32.61 -38.88 -1.12
CA GLY A 24 33.31 -37.58 -1.19
C GLY A 24 32.48 -36.41 -1.71
N VAL A 25 31.75 -35.72 -0.81
CA VAL A 25 31.52 -34.28 -0.97
C VAL A 25 31.73 -33.59 0.38
N LEU A 26 32.92 -33.02 0.49
CA LEU A 26 33.32 -32.01 1.46
C LEU A 26 33.11 -30.64 0.77
N LEU A 27 32.71 -29.62 1.53
CA LEU A 27 32.60 -28.19 1.16
C LEU A 27 31.49 -27.79 0.17
N VAL A 28 30.43 -27.13 0.67
CA VAL A 28 30.14 -25.68 0.50
C VAL A 28 28.93 -25.36 1.40
N ALA A 29 29.18 -24.99 2.65
CA ALA A 29 28.13 -24.53 3.57
C ALA A 29 28.70 -23.46 4.51
N ALA A 30 29.21 -22.35 3.97
CA ALA A 30 29.66 -21.22 4.78
C ALA A 30 29.80 -19.88 4.02
N VAL A 31 28.92 -19.55 3.06
CA VAL A 31 28.76 -18.15 2.59
C VAL A 31 27.31 -17.93 2.14
N LEU A 32 26.37 -18.05 3.06
CA LEU A 32 25.05 -17.40 2.94
C LEU A 32 24.90 -16.47 4.14
N GLY A 33 25.76 -15.45 4.19
CA GLY A 33 25.50 -14.26 4.99
C GLY A 33 24.24 -13.63 4.42
N GLY A 34 23.12 -13.87 5.08
CA GLY A 34 21.82 -13.40 4.65
C GLY A 34 21.83 -11.89 4.44
N CYS A 35 21.40 -11.45 3.25
CA CYS A 35 20.97 -10.08 3.00
C CYS A 35 19.69 -9.82 3.81
N GLY A 36 19.85 -9.60 5.12
CA GLY A 36 18.79 -9.06 5.95
C GLY A 36 18.52 -7.60 5.59
N PRO A 37 17.30 -7.08 5.81
CA PRO A 37 17.01 -5.66 5.65
C PRO A 37 17.96 -4.83 6.52
N ALA A 38 18.51 -3.75 5.93
CA ALA A 38 19.35 -2.81 6.67
C ALA A 38 18.48 -2.05 7.67
N ALA A 39 18.88 -2.08 8.94
CA ALA A 39 18.27 -1.27 10.01
C ALA A 39 18.96 0.10 10.06
N SER A 40 18.22 1.16 10.43
CA SER A 40 18.84 2.45 10.71
C SER A 40 19.77 2.31 11.92
N ASN A 41 21.06 2.61 11.73
CA ASN A 41 22.11 2.40 12.73
C ASN A 41 22.34 3.62 13.66
N GLU A 42 21.49 4.64 13.62
CA GLU A 42 21.62 5.82 14.47
C GLU A 42 20.27 6.26 15.06
N SER A 43 19.68 5.43 15.93
CA SER A 43 18.79 5.98 16.97
C SER A 43 19.70 6.58 18.05
N GLY A 44 19.61 7.90 18.26
CA GLY A 44 20.50 8.68 19.11
C GLY A 44 20.86 8.03 20.45
N ASN A 45 22.16 8.00 20.72
CA ASN A 45 22.73 7.53 21.97
C ASN A 45 22.58 8.62 23.05
N SER A 46 21.60 8.48 23.95
CA SER A 46 21.58 9.20 25.23
C SER A 46 20.73 8.46 26.27
N SER A 47 21.21 7.30 26.73
CA SER A 47 21.22 6.89 28.15
C SER A 47 21.62 5.41 28.25
N MET A 48 22.91 5.15 28.44
CA MET A 48 23.35 3.89 29.01
C MET A 48 22.85 3.85 30.45
N PHE A 49 21.70 3.20 30.75
CA PHE A 49 21.39 2.60 32.06
C PHE A 49 20.15 1.68 32.11
N PHE A 50 19.38 1.49 31.03
CA PHE A 50 18.33 0.44 30.95
C PHE A 50 18.33 -0.29 29.60
N GLY A 51 19.27 -1.23 29.42
CA GLY A 51 19.42 -2.06 28.21
C GLY A 51 18.38 -3.17 28.01
N LEU A 52 17.10 -2.92 28.33
CA LEU A 52 16.04 -3.94 28.25
C LEU A 52 14.82 -3.57 27.40
N PHE A 53 14.76 -2.36 26.84
CA PHE A 53 13.71 -1.99 25.90
C PHE A 53 14.33 -1.76 24.52
N LYS A 54 14.57 -2.85 23.79
CA LYS A 54 14.76 -2.75 22.33
C LYS A 54 13.54 -2.04 21.76
N SER A 55 13.75 -1.00 20.94
CA SER A 55 12.66 -0.36 20.19
C SER A 55 11.79 -1.44 19.53
N LYS A 56 10.51 -1.46 19.88
CA LYS A 56 9.57 -2.46 19.35
C LYS A 56 9.25 -2.23 17.88
N TYR A 57 9.42 -1.00 17.40
CA TYR A 57 8.98 -0.56 16.07
C TYR A 57 10.17 -0.02 15.28
N ARG A 58 10.95 -0.93 14.69
CA ARG A 58 12.15 -0.58 13.93
C ARG A 58 11.82 -0.19 12.51
N THR A 59 12.45 0.88 12.04
CA THR A 59 12.49 1.20 10.62
C THR A 59 13.26 0.12 9.85
N THR A 60 12.68 -0.31 8.75
CA THR A 60 13.32 -1.25 7.82
C THR A 60 13.36 -0.65 6.42
N VAL A 61 14.52 -0.77 5.78
CA VAL A 61 14.71 -0.42 4.37
C VAL A 61 14.88 -1.68 3.55
N ARG A 62 14.32 -1.68 2.34
CA ARG A 62 14.42 -2.82 1.41
C ARG A 62 15.88 -3.16 1.12
N PRO A 63 16.32 -4.43 1.21
CA PRO A 63 17.71 -4.82 0.98
C PRO A 63 18.25 -4.43 -0.40
N GLU A 64 17.39 -4.43 -1.43
CA GLU A 64 17.75 -4.10 -2.82
C GLU A 64 18.28 -2.67 -2.99
N LEU A 65 18.00 -1.78 -2.04
CA LEU A 65 18.50 -0.40 -2.03
C LEU A 65 19.95 -0.29 -1.53
N GLY A 66 20.54 -1.39 -1.04
CA GLY A 66 21.94 -1.45 -0.65
C GLY A 66 22.33 -0.59 0.56
N GLY A 67 21.37 0.01 1.27
CA GLY A 67 21.63 0.92 2.38
C GLY A 67 20.45 1.14 3.32
N ALA A 68 20.72 1.75 4.47
CA ALA A 68 19.72 2.22 5.43
C ALA A 68 19.34 3.68 5.14
N LEU A 69 18.31 4.20 5.84
CA LEU A 69 18.05 5.64 5.86
C LEU A 69 19.29 6.38 6.39
N LYS A 70 19.75 7.38 5.65
CA LYS A 70 20.86 8.24 6.05
C LYS A 70 20.34 9.45 6.77
N ARG A 71 20.90 9.73 7.95
CA ARG A 71 20.62 10.96 8.70
C ARG A 71 21.20 12.18 8.00
N GLU A 72 20.41 13.23 7.86
CA GLU A 72 20.86 14.50 7.26
C GLU A 72 20.56 15.68 8.19
N THR A 73 21.26 16.79 7.97
CA THR A 73 21.15 17.99 8.83
C THR A 73 20.12 19.00 8.33
N ALA A 74 19.81 18.99 7.03
CA ALA A 74 18.88 19.93 6.41
C ALA A 74 18.11 19.27 5.26
N PHE A 75 16.83 19.62 5.15
CA PHE A 75 15.98 19.17 4.05
C PHE A 75 16.27 20.06 2.84
N PRO A 76 16.57 19.50 1.66
CA PRO A 76 17.00 20.30 0.52
C PRO A 76 15.88 21.20 0.03
N ALA A 77 16.24 22.21 -0.75
CA ALA A 77 15.29 22.91 -1.59
C ALA A 77 14.76 21.93 -2.64
N VAL A 78 13.63 21.29 -2.34
CA VAL A 78 12.96 20.37 -3.25
C VAL A 78 12.38 21.17 -4.41
N GLN A 79 12.75 20.78 -5.63
CA GLN A 79 12.07 21.26 -6.82
C GLN A 79 10.63 20.76 -6.78
N GLN A 80 9.68 21.63 -7.15
CA GLN A 80 8.28 21.26 -7.21
C GLN A 80 8.14 19.97 -8.04
N PRO A 81 7.50 18.91 -7.51
CA PRO A 81 7.41 17.65 -8.23
C PRO A 81 6.77 17.89 -9.60
N PRO A 82 7.22 17.15 -10.63
CA PRO A 82 6.65 17.30 -11.96
C PRO A 82 5.14 17.04 -11.90
N ALA A 83 4.39 17.72 -12.77
CA ALA A 83 2.97 17.47 -12.90
C ALA A 83 2.75 15.99 -13.28
N PRO A 84 1.79 15.28 -12.63
CA PRO A 84 1.42 13.91 -12.94
C PRO A 84 1.32 13.66 -14.45
N ALA A 85 2.16 12.78 -14.99
CA ALA A 85 2.06 12.32 -16.38
C ALA A 85 0.88 11.36 -16.61
N TYR A 86 0.18 11.00 -15.54
CA TYR A 86 -0.99 10.14 -15.51
C TYR A 86 -2.22 10.91 -14.99
N PRO A 87 -3.45 10.48 -15.33
CA PRO A 87 -4.66 11.15 -14.85
C PRO A 87 -4.71 11.26 -13.33
N VAL A 88 -5.05 12.45 -12.83
CA VAL A 88 -5.26 12.68 -11.39
C VAL A 88 -6.68 12.25 -11.01
N VAL A 89 -6.83 11.68 -9.81
CA VAL A 89 -8.14 11.30 -9.29
C VAL A 89 -8.99 12.54 -9.02
N ARG A 90 -10.20 12.61 -9.57
CA ARG A 90 -11.20 13.60 -9.20
C ARG A 90 -12.15 12.99 -8.19
N ASN A 91 -12.34 13.67 -7.05
CA ASN A 91 -13.37 13.31 -6.09
C ASN A 91 -14.61 14.20 -6.31
N VAL A 92 -15.72 13.61 -6.72
CA VAL A 92 -16.99 14.30 -6.99
C VAL A 92 -18.16 13.59 -6.32
N SER A 93 -19.27 14.31 -6.14
CA SER A 93 -20.52 13.71 -5.67
C SER A 93 -21.40 13.21 -6.81
N ALA A 94 -22.30 12.27 -6.50
CA ALA A 94 -23.44 11.95 -7.34
C ALA A 94 -24.75 12.28 -6.62
N ASP A 95 -25.77 12.70 -7.37
CA ASP A 95 -27.09 13.06 -6.85
C ASP A 95 -27.97 11.86 -6.47
N ALA A 96 -27.63 10.66 -6.95
CA ALA A 96 -28.18 9.38 -6.55
C ALA A 96 -27.10 8.28 -6.69
N PRO A 97 -27.28 7.11 -6.05
CA PRO A 97 -26.40 5.96 -6.27
C PRO A 97 -26.41 5.47 -7.74
N PRO A 98 -25.33 4.85 -8.22
CA PRO A 98 -25.34 4.15 -9.50
C PRO A 98 -26.38 3.01 -9.50
N PRO A 99 -26.94 2.65 -10.67
CA PRO A 99 -26.64 3.21 -12.00
C PRO A 99 -27.40 4.51 -12.32
N GLY A 100 -28.37 4.92 -11.50
CA GLY A 100 -29.30 6.01 -11.85
C GLY A 100 -28.78 7.44 -11.61
N GLY A 101 -27.69 7.60 -10.86
CA GLY A 101 -27.14 8.91 -10.53
C GLY A 101 -26.38 9.62 -11.64
N THR A 102 -26.28 10.94 -11.50
CA THR A 102 -25.45 11.83 -12.30
C THR A 102 -24.35 12.44 -11.45
N LEU A 103 -23.13 12.43 -11.97
CA LEU A 103 -21.94 13.02 -11.36
C LEU A 103 -22.03 14.55 -11.41
N ALA A 104 -21.75 15.17 -10.26
CA ALA A 104 -21.54 16.61 -10.15
C ALA A 104 -20.10 16.98 -10.58
N ASN A 105 -19.86 18.28 -10.75
CA ASN A 105 -18.51 18.79 -11.03
C ASN A 105 -17.63 18.84 -9.78
N GLU A 106 -18.25 18.88 -8.59
CA GLU A 106 -17.58 19.05 -7.31
C GLU A 106 -18.17 18.12 -6.24
N ARG A 107 -17.41 17.94 -5.16
CA ARG A 107 -17.87 17.22 -3.97
C ARG A 107 -18.81 18.10 -3.15
N ARG A 108 -20.04 17.63 -2.95
CA ARG A 108 -21.04 18.19 -2.04
C ARG A 108 -20.85 17.65 -0.63
N ASN A 109 -21.37 18.37 0.35
CA ASN A 109 -21.45 17.88 1.73
C ASN A 109 -22.53 16.80 1.84
N ARG A 110 -22.18 15.62 2.39
CA ARG A 110 -23.08 14.47 2.60
C ARG A 110 -23.87 14.05 1.33
N PRO A 111 -23.19 13.66 0.24
CA PRO A 111 -23.89 13.22 -0.96
C PRO A 111 -24.46 11.81 -0.77
N PRO A 112 -25.48 11.40 -1.55
CA PRO A 112 -25.94 10.00 -1.59
C PRO A 112 -24.85 9.02 -2.05
N ALA A 113 -23.95 9.48 -2.92
CA ALA A 113 -22.77 8.74 -3.36
C ALA A 113 -21.59 9.68 -3.64
N GLU A 114 -20.38 9.15 -3.46
CA GLU A 114 -19.11 9.84 -3.74
C GLU A 114 -18.30 8.99 -4.74
N ALA A 115 -17.75 9.62 -5.77
CA ALA A 115 -17.03 8.96 -6.85
C ALA A 115 -15.60 9.48 -6.96
N PHE A 116 -14.65 8.57 -6.88
CA PHE A 116 -13.22 8.80 -7.16
C PHE A 116 -12.93 8.39 -8.59
N ILE A 117 -12.92 9.36 -9.50
CA ILE A 117 -12.83 9.15 -10.95
C ILE A 117 -11.37 9.20 -11.40
N VAL A 118 -10.96 8.19 -12.16
CA VAL A 118 -9.75 8.22 -12.98
C VAL A 118 -10.17 8.34 -14.43
N GLU A 119 -9.66 9.38 -15.10
CA GLU A 119 -9.95 9.59 -16.51
C GLU A 119 -9.43 8.42 -17.36
N GLY A 120 -10.18 8.10 -18.40
CA GLY A 120 -9.83 7.05 -19.34
C GLY A 120 -8.59 7.42 -20.16
N ALA A 121 -7.89 6.40 -20.66
CA ALA A 121 -6.88 6.56 -21.70
C ALA A 121 -7.50 6.28 -23.08
N ALA A 122 -6.77 6.56 -24.17
CA ALA A 122 -7.26 6.29 -25.52
C ALA A 122 -7.78 4.84 -25.66
N GLY A 123 -9.05 4.70 -26.00
CA GLY A 123 -9.72 3.39 -26.16
C GLY A 123 -10.16 2.71 -24.85
N ARG A 124 -10.06 3.38 -23.69
CA ARG A 124 -10.55 2.86 -22.39
C ARG A 124 -11.49 3.87 -21.72
N PRO A 125 -12.65 3.44 -21.20
CA PRO A 125 -13.53 4.34 -20.47
C PRO A 125 -12.88 4.82 -19.18
N ALA A 126 -13.29 6.00 -18.71
CA ALA A 126 -12.99 6.43 -17.34
C ALA A 126 -13.62 5.45 -16.34
N VAL A 127 -12.94 5.24 -15.20
CA VAL A 127 -13.41 4.33 -14.16
C VAL A 127 -13.48 5.08 -12.84
N ALA A 128 -14.53 4.85 -12.08
CA ALA A 128 -14.71 5.39 -10.75
C ALA A 128 -14.77 4.28 -9.69
N LEU A 129 -14.12 4.50 -8.55
CA LEU A 129 -14.48 3.83 -7.31
C LEU A 129 -15.58 4.66 -6.63
N VAL A 130 -16.76 4.08 -6.44
CA VAL A 130 -17.95 4.80 -5.99
C VAL A 130 -18.35 4.30 -4.62
N ASN A 131 -18.30 5.19 -3.63
CA ASN A 131 -18.94 5.01 -2.32
C ASN A 131 -20.43 5.27 -2.44
N ILE A 132 -21.25 4.39 -1.87
CA ILE A 132 -22.70 4.45 -1.83
C ILE A 132 -23.12 4.50 -0.36
N TYR A 133 -23.75 5.60 0.05
CA TYR A 133 -24.15 5.84 1.44
C TYR A 133 -25.61 5.45 1.67
N ASN A 134 -25.92 4.17 1.52
CA ASN A 134 -27.19 3.55 1.92
C ASN A 134 -27.03 2.82 3.26
N ASP A 135 -28.06 2.11 3.72
CA ASP A 135 -28.04 1.39 5.02
C ASP A 135 -26.85 0.45 5.22
N ARG A 136 -26.27 -0.10 4.14
CA ARG A 136 -25.10 -0.98 4.24
C ARG A 136 -23.77 -0.28 4.10
N HIS A 137 -23.73 0.93 3.51
CA HIS A 137 -22.49 1.59 3.06
C HIS A 137 -21.61 0.66 2.23
N SER A 138 -21.56 0.86 0.91
CA SER A 138 -20.75 0.00 0.03
C SER A 138 -19.87 0.83 -0.90
N ALA A 139 -18.81 0.22 -1.39
CA ALA A 139 -18.03 0.73 -2.51
C ALA A 139 -18.00 -0.26 -3.68
N GLY A 140 -18.00 0.25 -4.91
CA GLY A 140 -17.89 -0.56 -6.12
C GLY A 140 -17.31 0.22 -7.29
N PHE A 141 -16.83 -0.50 -8.30
CA PHE A 141 -16.22 0.10 -9.48
C PHE A 141 -17.23 0.26 -10.62
N TRP A 142 -17.22 1.42 -11.28
CA TRP A 142 -18.14 1.76 -12.35
C TRP A 142 -17.40 2.43 -13.51
N GLU A 143 -17.76 2.08 -14.74
CA GLU A 143 -17.38 2.86 -15.91
C GLU A 143 -18.15 4.19 -15.91
N ILE A 144 -17.50 5.25 -16.41
CA ILE A 144 -18.09 6.58 -16.49
C ILE A 144 -18.31 6.97 -17.95
N GLU A 145 -19.54 7.37 -18.25
CA GLU A 145 -20.00 7.81 -19.58
C GLU A 145 -20.40 9.29 -19.50
N GLY A 146 -19.44 10.18 -19.72
CA GLY A 146 -19.62 11.62 -19.52
C GLY A 146 -19.86 11.93 -18.03
N THR A 147 -21.09 12.31 -17.69
CA THR A 147 -21.50 12.58 -16.30
C THR A 147 -22.35 11.45 -15.70
N ARG A 148 -22.52 10.32 -16.38
CA ARG A 148 -23.37 9.21 -15.91
C ARG A 148 -22.54 7.98 -15.58
N PHE A 149 -23.13 7.12 -14.75
CA PHE A 149 -22.61 5.77 -14.51
C PHE A 149 -22.98 4.87 -15.69
N GLY A 150 -21.97 4.26 -16.29
CA GLY A 150 -22.13 3.22 -17.30
C GLY A 150 -22.20 1.84 -16.64
N LYS A 151 -21.41 0.91 -17.15
CA LYS A 151 -21.38 -0.48 -16.68
C LYS A 151 -20.68 -0.62 -15.31
N ALA A 152 -21.29 -1.40 -14.41
CA ALA A 152 -20.62 -1.89 -13.20
C ALA A 152 -19.49 -2.86 -13.57
N ARG A 153 -18.30 -2.65 -13.00
CA ARG A 153 -17.18 -3.58 -13.13
C ARG A 153 -17.39 -4.82 -12.26
N ALA A 154 -16.77 -5.92 -12.65
CA ALA A 154 -16.97 -7.21 -11.99
C ALA A 154 -15.91 -7.50 -10.91
N ALA A 155 -14.92 -6.62 -10.76
CA ALA A 155 -13.86 -6.77 -9.79
C ALA A 155 -14.38 -6.96 -8.35
N THR A 156 -14.08 -8.10 -7.76
CA THR A 156 -14.28 -8.37 -6.34
C THR A 156 -13.17 -7.70 -5.52
N LEU A 157 -13.54 -6.92 -4.49
CA LEU A 157 -12.57 -6.20 -3.66
C LEU A 157 -11.65 -7.15 -2.88
N ASP A 158 -12.25 -8.18 -2.27
CA ASP A 158 -11.57 -9.22 -1.50
C ASP A 158 -12.46 -10.47 -1.48
N PRO A 159 -11.90 -11.69 -1.49
CA PRO A 159 -12.70 -12.91 -1.36
C PRO A 159 -13.59 -12.97 -0.11
N SER A 160 -13.23 -12.24 0.95
CA SER A 160 -14.02 -12.13 2.19
C SER A 160 -15.16 -11.10 2.12
N GLN A 161 -15.26 -10.31 1.04
CA GLN A 161 -16.27 -9.26 0.87
C GLN A 161 -17.71 -9.67 1.20
N PRO A 162 -18.20 -10.88 0.86
CA PRO A 162 -19.56 -11.30 1.21
C PRO A 162 -19.85 -11.34 2.72
N LYS A 163 -18.81 -11.38 3.58
CA LYS A 163 -18.93 -11.36 5.05
C LYS A 163 -18.98 -9.94 5.61
N TRP A 164 -18.63 -8.95 4.81
CA TRP A 164 -18.53 -7.57 5.27
C TRP A 164 -19.91 -6.95 5.41
N SER A 165 -20.14 -6.27 6.53
CA SER A 165 -21.40 -5.59 6.80
C SER A 165 -21.44 -4.16 6.26
N MET A 166 -20.26 -3.54 6.07
CA MET A 166 -20.09 -2.23 5.45
C MET A 166 -18.70 -2.12 4.85
N TRP A 167 -18.54 -1.32 3.79
CA TRP A 167 -17.23 -0.93 3.25
C TRP A 167 -17.28 0.38 2.46
N SER A 168 -16.27 1.22 2.61
CA SER A 168 -16.17 2.52 1.93
C SER A 168 -14.71 2.94 1.77
N SER A 169 -14.38 3.59 0.66
CA SER A 169 -13.06 4.13 0.42
C SER A 169 -12.92 5.54 0.98
N GLU A 170 -11.75 5.85 1.54
CA GLU A 170 -11.47 7.15 2.18
C GLU A 170 -10.35 7.94 1.48
N GLY A 171 -9.57 7.26 0.64
CA GLY A 171 -8.46 7.85 -0.08
C GLY A 171 -8.13 7.01 -1.29
N VAL A 172 -7.99 7.66 -2.43
CA VAL A 172 -7.70 7.02 -3.71
C VAL A 172 -6.63 7.85 -4.40
N VAL A 173 -5.57 7.21 -4.85
CA VAL A 173 -4.54 7.82 -5.69
C VAL A 173 -4.45 7.06 -7.00
N ALA A 174 -4.28 7.81 -8.09
CA ALA A 174 -4.00 7.25 -9.39
C ALA A 174 -2.52 6.88 -9.49
N LEU A 175 -2.27 5.78 -10.18
CA LEU A 175 -0.96 5.26 -10.48
C LEU A 175 -0.79 5.14 -12.01
N PRO A 176 0.45 5.04 -12.50
CA PRO A 176 0.72 4.79 -13.91
C PRO A 176 0.01 3.53 -14.44
N ALA A 177 -0.13 3.45 -15.76
CA ALA A 177 -0.78 2.35 -16.46
C ALA A 177 -2.28 2.12 -16.10
N GLY A 178 -2.96 3.16 -15.60
CA GLY A 178 -4.38 3.07 -15.26
C GLY A 178 -4.62 2.21 -14.03
N ARG A 179 -3.76 2.34 -13.01
CA ARG A 179 -3.91 1.65 -11.74
C ARG A 179 -4.41 2.61 -10.67
N LEU A 180 -5.05 2.04 -9.65
CA LEU A 180 -5.60 2.76 -8.52
C LEU A 180 -5.07 2.14 -7.24
N LEU A 181 -4.49 2.94 -6.37
CA LEU A 181 -4.24 2.56 -5.00
C LEU A 181 -5.31 3.21 -4.14
N PHE A 182 -5.98 2.45 -3.29
CA PHE A 182 -7.05 2.97 -2.47
C PHE A 182 -7.05 2.37 -1.08
N HIS A 183 -7.41 3.21 -0.13
CA HIS A 183 -7.68 2.84 1.25
C HIS A 183 -9.16 2.51 1.39
N LEU A 184 -9.47 1.34 1.94
CA LEU A 184 -10.84 0.86 2.17
C LEU A 184 -11.03 0.54 3.66
N LYS A 185 -12.05 1.15 4.25
CA LYS A 185 -12.58 0.77 5.56
C LYS A 185 -13.67 -0.25 5.36
N TYR A 186 -13.72 -1.31 6.18
CA TYR A 186 -14.76 -2.33 6.14
C TYR A 186 -15.00 -2.96 7.51
N ARG A 187 -16.04 -3.79 7.65
CA ARG A 187 -16.41 -4.43 8.93
C ARG A 187 -16.69 -5.93 8.81
N ASP A 188 -15.85 -6.75 9.44
CA ASP A 188 -16.00 -8.22 9.54
C ASP A 188 -15.27 -8.84 10.76
N PRO A 189 -15.99 -9.32 11.79
CA PRO A 189 -17.20 -8.70 12.36
C PRO A 189 -16.88 -7.35 13.05
N ARG A 190 -15.58 -7.06 13.21
CA ARG A 190 -15.05 -5.81 13.78
C ARG A 190 -14.62 -4.89 12.63
N PRO A 191 -14.57 -3.57 12.88
CA PRO A 191 -13.95 -2.65 11.95
C PRO A 191 -12.52 -3.06 11.55
N ARG A 192 -12.18 -2.82 10.30
CA ARG A 192 -10.89 -3.09 9.67
C ARG A 192 -10.62 -2.06 8.60
N ASP A 193 -9.35 -1.74 8.39
CA ASP A 193 -8.89 -0.91 7.30
C ASP A 193 -7.90 -1.72 6.46
N ALA A 194 -7.80 -1.44 5.16
CA ALA A 194 -6.82 -2.10 4.29
C ALA A 194 -6.51 -1.25 3.06
N VAL A 195 -5.31 -1.43 2.52
CA VAL A 195 -4.89 -0.80 1.26
C VAL A 195 -4.98 -1.83 0.14
N PHE A 196 -5.57 -1.41 -0.97
CA PHE A 196 -5.81 -2.23 -2.14
C PHE A 196 -5.27 -1.57 -3.40
N LEU A 197 -4.77 -2.39 -4.33
CA LEU A 197 -4.37 -2.02 -5.67
C LEU A 197 -5.42 -2.54 -6.65
N TYR A 198 -5.97 -1.68 -7.50
CA TYR A 198 -6.86 -2.04 -8.58
C TYR A 198 -6.22 -1.74 -9.94
N ASP A 199 -6.25 -2.71 -10.84
CA ASP A 199 -5.79 -2.60 -12.22
C ASP A 199 -7.00 -2.49 -13.15
N THR A 200 -7.20 -1.32 -13.76
CA THR A 200 -8.37 -1.04 -14.62
C THR A 200 -8.35 -1.82 -15.93
N ALA A 201 -7.19 -2.31 -16.37
CA ALA A 201 -7.05 -3.06 -17.61
C ALA A 201 -7.48 -4.51 -17.44
N THR A 202 -7.13 -5.11 -16.30
CA THR A 202 -7.44 -6.51 -15.99
C THR A 202 -8.69 -6.70 -15.13
N ASP A 203 -9.26 -5.61 -14.63
CA ASP A 203 -10.38 -5.59 -13.68
C ASP A 203 -10.09 -6.44 -12.43
N ARG A 204 -8.87 -6.31 -11.90
CA ARG A 204 -8.40 -7.08 -10.74
C ARG A 204 -8.05 -6.19 -9.57
N VAL A 205 -8.49 -6.59 -8.39
CA VAL A 205 -8.12 -5.99 -7.12
C VAL A 205 -7.16 -6.93 -6.38
N ARG A 206 -6.13 -6.34 -5.78
CA ARG A 206 -5.17 -7.02 -4.92
C ARG A 206 -5.09 -6.28 -3.60
N ARG A 207 -5.24 -6.99 -2.50
CA ARG A 207 -4.96 -6.45 -1.16
C ARG A 207 -3.44 -6.37 -0.95
N LEU A 208 -2.96 -5.20 -0.50
CA LEU A 208 -1.54 -4.97 -0.21
C LEU A 208 -1.23 -5.09 1.28
N SER A 209 -2.11 -4.56 2.14
CA SER A 209 -1.90 -4.56 3.59
C SER A 209 -3.21 -4.57 4.37
N GLU A 210 -3.12 -4.96 5.64
CA GLU A 210 -4.15 -4.71 6.67
C GLU A 210 -3.71 -3.53 7.53
N VAL A 211 -4.65 -2.67 7.88
CA VAL A 211 -4.45 -1.47 8.69
C VAL A 211 -5.42 -1.53 9.86
N ASP A 212 -4.94 -1.18 11.06
CA ASP A 212 -5.84 -1.03 12.20
C ASP A 212 -6.69 0.24 12.04
N PRO A 213 -8.01 0.13 12.22
CA PRO A 213 -8.93 1.18 11.81
C PRO A 213 -8.90 2.42 12.72
N ASP A 214 -9.13 3.61 12.17
CA ASP A 214 -9.37 4.84 12.94
C ASP A 214 -10.84 5.24 12.98
N TRP A 215 -11.39 5.28 14.18
CA TRP A 215 -12.72 5.84 14.43
C TRP A 215 -12.68 7.09 15.31
N SER A 216 -11.49 7.47 15.78
CA SER A 216 -11.32 8.46 16.85
C SER A 216 -11.13 9.89 16.35
N ARG A 217 -10.92 10.10 15.04
CA ARG A 217 -10.55 11.41 14.51
C ARG A 217 -11.46 11.87 13.37
N GLY A 218 -12.07 13.05 13.55
CA GLY A 218 -12.61 13.89 12.49
C GLY A 218 -11.50 14.44 11.60
N LEU A 219 -11.84 14.73 10.34
CA LEU A 219 -11.00 15.04 9.18
C LEU A 219 -9.85 16.07 9.37
N PRO A 220 -8.84 16.10 8.46
CA PRO A 220 -8.43 15.08 7.50
C PRO A 220 -6.99 14.59 7.76
N PHE A 221 -6.78 13.28 7.69
CA PHE A 221 -5.44 12.72 7.43
C PHE A 221 -5.41 12.19 6.00
N GLN A 222 -4.36 12.53 5.25
CA GLN A 222 -4.02 11.85 4.01
C GLN A 222 -3.46 10.47 4.36
N TYR A 223 -4.34 9.48 4.50
CA TYR A 223 -3.97 8.06 4.66
C TYR A 223 -3.21 7.51 3.47
N LEU A 224 -3.40 8.17 2.32
CA LEU A 224 -2.79 7.81 1.07
C LEU A 224 -2.31 9.10 0.41
N ASP A 225 -1.05 9.11 0.02
CA ASP A 225 -0.42 10.21 -0.67
C ASP A 225 0.48 9.64 -1.76
N SER A 226 0.73 10.39 -2.81
CA SER A 226 1.61 9.95 -3.89
C SER A 226 2.47 11.06 -4.43
N LEU A 227 3.68 10.68 -4.82
CA LEU A 227 4.70 11.54 -5.37
C LEU A 227 5.18 10.95 -6.69
N GLN A 228 4.92 11.64 -7.79
CA GLN A 228 5.52 11.26 -9.06
C GLN A 228 7.02 11.55 -9.03
N VAL A 229 7.81 10.54 -9.39
CA VAL A 229 9.27 10.62 -9.45
C VAL A 229 9.76 10.65 -10.89
N GLN A 230 9.15 9.87 -11.77
CA GLN A 230 9.39 9.85 -13.23
C GLN A 230 8.04 9.66 -13.95
N PRO A 231 7.94 9.82 -15.29
CA PRO A 231 6.67 9.68 -16.03
C PRO A 231 5.85 8.44 -15.69
N ASP A 232 6.52 7.32 -15.44
CA ASP A 232 5.97 6.00 -15.16
C ASP A 232 6.35 5.46 -13.77
N VAL A 233 6.96 6.31 -12.92
CA VAL A 233 7.41 5.93 -11.58
C VAL A 233 6.75 6.81 -10.52
N VAL A 234 6.07 6.18 -9.57
CA VAL A 234 5.36 6.84 -8.48
C VAL A 234 5.74 6.23 -7.16
N LEU A 235 6.03 7.07 -6.18
CA LEU A 235 6.05 6.68 -4.79
C LEU A 235 4.67 6.88 -4.19
N ALA A 236 4.16 5.90 -3.47
CA ALA A 236 2.95 6.02 -2.67
C ALA A 236 3.29 5.86 -1.20
N ARG A 237 2.60 6.63 -0.35
CA ARG A 237 2.73 6.56 1.10
C ARG A 237 1.41 6.15 1.72
N TYR A 238 1.45 5.23 2.68
CA TYR A 238 0.32 4.97 3.58
C TYR A 238 0.79 4.68 5.01
N SER A 239 -0.10 4.81 5.98
CA SER A 239 0.21 4.48 7.39
C SER A 239 -0.50 3.20 7.82
N SER A 240 0.13 2.42 8.71
CA SER A 240 -0.47 1.22 9.30
C SER A 240 -0.16 1.07 10.79
N GLU A 241 -0.97 0.22 11.45
CA GLU A 241 -0.89 -0.16 12.87
C GLU A 241 -1.04 1.05 13.83
N LYS A 242 -1.81 0.93 14.91
CA LYS A 242 -2.08 2.08 15.79
C LYS A 242 -1.89 1.76 17.26
N GLU A 243 -1.36 2.73 17.98
CA GLU A 243 -1.28 2.70 19.44
C GLU A 243 -1.98 3.89 20.06
N ARG A 244 -2.86 3.58 21.01
CA ARG A 244 -3.48 4.57 21.88
C ARG A 244 -2.46 4.99 22.94
N ILE A 245 -1.96 6.21 22.83
CA ILE A 245 -1.04 6.81 23.81
C ILE A 245 -1.79 7.64 24.87
N GLY A 246 -3.09 7.89 24.69
CA GLY A 246 -3.91 8.60 25.67
C GLY A 246 -5.42 8.48 25.41
N PRO A 247 -6.27 9.16 26.21
CA PRO A 247 -7.72 9.05 26.12
C PRO A 247 -8.28 9.32 24.71
N GLN A 248 -7.67 10.24 23.96
CA GLN A 248 -8.05 10.64 22.59
C GLN A 248 -6.83 10.75 21.64
N ASN A 249 -5.65 10.29 22.08
CA ASN A 249 -4.41 10.40 21.32
C ASN A 249 -3.98 9.04 20.81
N TYR A 250 -3.81 8.96 19.49
CA TYR A 250 -3.37 7.79 18.77
C TYR A 250 -2.19 8.17 17.87
N VAL A 251 -1.24 7.26 17.75
CA VAL A 251 -0.08 7.36 16.84
C VAL A 251 -0.05 6.12 15.95
N ASN A 252 0.43 6.26 14.70
CA ASN A 252 0.62 5.08 13.84
C ASN A 252 1.95 4.43 14.19
N HIS A 253 2.04 3.10 14.20
CA HIS A 253 3.33 2.44 14.40
C HIS A 253 4.22 2.55 13.18
N PHE A 254 3.63 2.58 11.99
CA PHE A 254 4.38 2.54 10.75
C PHE A 254 3.88 3.46 9.67
N GLU A 255 4.82 4.03 8.93
CA GLU A 255 4.57 4.62 7.62
C GLU A 255 5.29 3.81 6.54
N HIS A 256 4.56 3.50 5.49
CA HIS A 256 5.00 2.65 4.40
C HIS A 256 5.20 3.50 3.16
N LEU A 257 6.34 3.32 2.49
CA LEU A 257 6.66 3.94 1.22
C LEU A 257 6.81 2.85 0.17
N LEU A 258 6.00 2.93 -0.89
CA LEU A 258 5.94 1.95 -1.96
C LEU A 258 6.33 2.60 -3.28
N LEU A 259 7.21 1.94 -4.01
CA LEU A 259 7.61 2.31 -5.36
C LEU A 259 6.80 1.52 -6.39
N PHE A 260 6.03 2.23 -7.21
CA PHE A 260 5.37 1.70 -8.40
C PHE A 260 6.15 2.11 -9.63
N SER A 261 6.54 1.14 -10.45
CA SER A 261 7.27 1.32 -11.71
C SER A 261 6.95 0.18 -12.68
N PRO A 262 7.35 0.24 -13.96
CA PRO A 262 7.20 -0.92 -14.86
C PRO A 262 7.87 -2.20 -14.34
N ARG A 263 8.97 -2.07 -13.60
CA ARG A 263 9.68 -3.19 -12.95
C ARG A 263 8.94 -3.70 -11.71
N HIS A 264 8.23 -2.81 -11.01
CA HIS A 264 7.51 -3.10 -9.77
C HIS A 264 6.04 -2.69 -9.90
N PRO A 265 5.27 -3.33 -10.80
CA PRO A 265 3.92 -2.89 -11.12
C PRO A 265 2.98 -3.02 -9.91
N ASP A 266 3.24 -4.00 -9.04
CA ASP A 266 2.42 -4.27 -7.85
C ASP A 266 2.91 -3.54 -6.59
N GLY A 267 3.90 -2.66 -6.74
CA GLY A 267 4.51 -1.91 -5.64
C GLY A 267 5.65 -2.67 -4.98
N LEU A 268 6.79 -2.00 -4.82
CA LEU A 268 7.92 -2.41 -4.00
C LEU A 268 7.92 -1.58 -2.72
N GLU A 269 7.69 -2.20 -1.56
CA GLU A 269 7.89 -1.51 -0.29
C GLU A 269 9.38 -1.21 -0.09
N ILE A 270 9.74 0.08 -0.20
CA ILE A 270 11.13 0.55 -0.09
C ILE A 270 11.49 0.88 1.35
N VAL A 271 10.53 1.35 2.15
CA VAL A 271 10.70 1.72 3.55
C VAL A 271 9.42 1.38 4.31
N LYS A 272 9.59 0.71 5.46
CA LYS A 272 8.61 0.68 6.55
C LYS A 272 9.23 1.46 7.70
N LEU A 273 8.83 2.71 7.86
CA LEU A 273 9.34 3.66 8.84
C LEU A 273 8.65 3.39 10.18
N GLY A 274 9.44 3.08 11.21
CA GLY A 274 8.94 2.85 12.56
C GLY A 274 8.63 4.15 13.29
N LEU A 275 7.70 4.08 14.24
CA LEU A 275 7.26 5.20 15.08
C LEU A 275 8.40 5.95 15.77
N ASP A 276 9.49 5.27 16.14
CA ASP A 276 10.65 5.92 16.78
C ASP A 276 11.42 6.86 15.84
N ASP A 277 11.27 6.69 14.52
CA ASP A 277 11.80 7.62 13.52
C ASP A 277 10.74 8.67 13.10
N GLY A 278 9.56 8.67 13.72
CA GLY A 278 8.50 9.66 13.57
C GLY A 278 7.60 9.48 12.34
N HIS A 279 6.61 10.38 12.22
CA HIS A 279 5.67 10.47 11.09
C HIS A 279 6.20 11.39 9.99
N VAL A 280 6.07 11.02 8.71
CA VAL A 280 6.49 11.87 7.58
C VAL A 280 5.61 13.11 7.52
N ARG A 281 6.23 14.27 7.72
CA ARG A 281 5.62 15.59 7.59
C ARG A 281 5.78 16.15 6.19
N ARG A 282 6.94 15.88 5.59
CA ARG A 282 7.30 16.34 4.25
C ARG A 282 8.16 15.28 3.59
N TRP A 283 7.98 15.12 2.29
CA TRP A 283 8.77 14.19 1.49
C TRP A 283 8.92 14.73 0.07
N GLY A 284 9.98 14.31 -0.60
CA GLY A 284 10.31 14.81 -1.93
C GLY A 284 11.50 14.11 -2.55
N MET A 285 11.69 14.31 -3.84
CA MET A 285 12.82 13.77 -4.59
C MET A 285 13.81 14.88 -4.97
N VAL A 286 15.10 14.58 -4.89
CA VAL A 286 16.18 15.38 -5.48
C VAL A 286 17.11 14.45 -6.22
N GLY A 287 17.09 14.51 -7.56
CA GLY A 287 17.70 13.47 -8.39
C GLY A 287 17.10 12.11 -8.06
N ASN A 288 17.95 11.10 -7.82
CA ASN A 288 17.51 9.75 -7.45
C ASN A 288 17.33 9.55 -5.94
N ARG A 289 17.41 10.62 -5.14
CA ARG A 289 17.36 10.53 -3.68
C ARG A 289 16.00 10.96 -3.16
N LEU A 290 15.38 10.08 -2.38
CA LEU A 290 14.20 10.37 -1.58
C LEU A 290 14.62 11.07 -0.29
N TRP A 291 13.93 12.15 0.05
CA TRP A 291 14.10 12.91 1.27
C TRP A 291 12.84 12.87 2.10
N LEU A 292 12.97 12.63 3.41
CA LEU A 292 11.88 12.56 4.37
C LEU A 292 12.19 13.51 5.53
N GLU A 293 11.26 14.40 5.85
CA GLU A 293 11.21 15.11 7.13
C GLU A 293 10.16 14.42 7.98
N THR A 294 10.56 13.91 9.13
CA THR A 294 9.68 13.19 10.05
C THR A 294 9.66 13.88 11.41
N ALA A 295 8.58 13.67 12.16
CA ALA A 295 8.43 14.19 13.51
C ALA A 295 7.84 13.13 14.45
N ASP A 296 8.43 12.94 15.61
CA ASP A 296 7.83 12.11 16.67
C ASP A 296 6.86 12.94 17.50
N ASP A 297 5.56 12.68 17.30
CA ASP A 297 4.46 13.42 17.94
C ASP A 297 4.22 13.00 19.40
N ARG A 298 4.96 12.00 19.91
CA ARG A 298 4.83 11.54 21.29
C ARG A 298 5.61 12.40 22.29
N ALA A 299 6.65 13.08 21.83
CA ALA A 299 7.55 13.83 22.71
C ALA A 299 7.09 15.28 22.88
N ASP A 300 7.14 15.81 24.11
CA ASP A 300 6.80 17.20 24.45
C ASP A 300 7.65 18.23 23.65
N GLN A 301 8.84 17.82 23.21
CA GLN A 301 9.58 18.46 22.12
C GLN A 301 9.64 17.47 20.96
N ALA A 302 8.83 17.68 19.94
CA ALA A 302 8.80 16.80 18.77
C ALA A 302 10.19 16.77 18.13
N GLY A 303 10.90 15.65 18.31
CA GLY A 303 12.16 15.40 17.61
C GLY A 303 11.87 15.45 16.12
N ARG A 304 12.47 16.42 15.42
CA ARG A 304 12.41 16.49 13.97
C ARG A 304 13.60 15.77 13.39
N PHE A 305 13.32 14.99 12.37
CA PHE A 305 14.27 14.07 11.79
C PHE A 305 14.30 14.26 10.28
N ILE A 306 15.48 14.37 9.70
CA ILE A 306 15.66 14.48 8.25
C ILE A 306 16.43 13.26 7.79
N TRP A 307 15.84 12.54 6.87
CA TRP A 307 16.36 11.30 6.31
C TRP A 307 16.52 11.41 4.81
N SER A 308 17.50 10.70 4.29
CA SER A 308 17.66 10.51 2.85
C SER A 308 17.86 9.04 2.50
N LEU A 309 17.42 8.67 1.30
CA LEU A 309 17.51 7.31 0.76
C LEU A 309 17.79 7.36 -0.73
N ASP A 310 18.85 6.69 -1.17
CA ASP A 310 19.17 6.57 -2.59
C ASP A 310 18.30 5.49 -3.24
N LEU A 311 17.52 5.86 -4.25
CA LEU A 311 16.63 4.97 -4.99
C LEU A 311 17.24 4.48 -6.31
N THR A 312 18.47 4.86 -6.64
CA THR A 312 19.15 4.44 -7.88
C THR A 312 19.10 2.92 -8.13
N PRO A 313 19.23 2.02 -7.13
CA PRO A 313 19.22 0.57 -7.38
C PRO A 313 17.87 -0.03 -7.84
N VAL A 314 16.76 0.68 -7.60
CA VAL A 314 15.39 0.18 -7.82
C VAL A 314 14.63 0.92 -8.92
N PHE A 315 15.24 1.98 -9.47
CA PHE A 315 14.79 2.56 -10.74
C PHE A 315 15.18 1.70 -11.94
#